data_AF-A0A2M7VYL0-F1
#
_entry.id   AF-A0A2M7VYL0-F1
#
_cell.length_a   1.000
_cell.length_b   1.000
_cell.length_c   1.000
_cell.angle_alpha   90.00
_cell.angle_beta   90.00
_cell.angle_gamma   90.00
#
_symmetry.space_group_name_H-M   'P 1'
#
loop_
_entity.id
_entity.type
_entity.pdbx_description
1 polymer ?
#
loop_
_entity_poly.entity_id
_entity_poly.type
_entity_poly.pdbx_seq_one_letter_code
_entity_poly.pdbx_strand_id
1 'polypeptide(L)'
;MKPSTELFHLIKSLSKSEKRYFKLSSALQSGDKNYLKLFEAIELQDEYDESAIKNKFKKETFIQHLPSEKNHLYHLILKSLRGFYADKSAAAMLQEQLRNIELLFNKALYKECTKLIRKAKKMAYDYEKYYFLLDLIDWEKILVEEEYLRGNFDKDLNKLVDEESDCLEKLRNLAEYQMLYSQINYAFRKGGYARSDEEQAIVDRISNYHLIIGKNTALSTKAATACYYIKGLCATTARNLEDSYTNFMK
;
A
#
# COMPACT_ATOMS: atom_id res chain seq x y z
N MET A 1 -22.91 -6.83 9.24
CA MET A 1 -22.40 -6.82 7.84
C MET A 1 -23.10 -7.91 7.06
N LYS A 2 -23.59 -7.65 5.83
CA LYS A 2 -24.22 -8.67 4.98
C LYS A 2 -23.16 -9.22 4.01
N PRO A 3 -22.56 -10.39 4.27
CA PRO A 3 -21.40 -10.90 3.51
C PRO A 3 -21.68 -11.05 2.00
N SER A 4 -22.95 -11.24 1.65
CA SER A 4 -23.42 -11.41 0.28
C SER A 4 -23.21 -10.19 -0.61
N THR A 5 -23.43 -8.99 -0.06
CA THR A 5 -23.36 -7.73 -0.81
C THR A 5 -21.91 -7.32 -1.04
N GLU A 6 -21.04 -7.59 -0.06
CA GLU A 6 -19.59 -7.35 -0.15
C GLU A 6 -18.94 -8.20 -1.25
N LEU A 7 -19.31 -9.49 -1.35
CA LEU A 7 -18.84 -10.36 -2.42
C LEU A 7 -19.27 -9.87 -3.81
N PHE A 8 -20.52 -9.45 -3.95
CA PHE A 8 -21.02 -8.89 -5.21
C PHE A 8 -20.25 -7.64 -5.62
N HIS A 9 -20.09 -6.68 -4.70
CA HIS A 9 -19.31 -5.47 -4.97
C HIS A 9 -17.86 -5.76 -5.31
N LEU A 10 -17.23 -6.72 -4.60
CA LEU A 10 -15.89 -7.17 -4.94
C LEU A 10 -15.86 -7.67 -6.39
N ILE A 11 -16.69 -8.65 -6.76
CA ILE A 11 -16.74 -9.22 -8.12
C ILE A 11 -16.96 -8.15 -9.19
N LYS A 12 -17.81 -7.15 -8.92
CA LYS A 12 -18.08 -6.04 -9.84
C LYS A 12 -16.94 -5.03 -9.94
N SER A 13 -16.13 -4.86 -8.90
CA SER A 13 -14.96 -3.97 -8.90
C SER A 13 -13.79 -4.51 -9.73
N LEU A 14 -13.73 -5.83 -9.98
CA LEU A 14 -12.64 -6.43 -10.75
C LEU A 14 -12.66 -5.96 -12.22
N SER A 15 -11.51 -5.51 -12.71
CA SER A 15 -11.24 -5.26 -14.12
C SER A 15 -11.26 -6.56 -14.94
N LYS A 16 -11.40 -6.44 -16.27
CA LYS A 16 -11.39 -7.59 -17.19
C LYS A 16 -10.14 -8.47 -17.04
N SER A 17 -8.99 -7.87 -16.76
CA SER A 17 -7.72 -8.58 -16.61
C SER A 17 -7.64 -9.36 -15.29
N GLU A 18 -8.11 -8.77 -14.19
CA GLU A 18 -8.21 -9.44 -12.87
C GLU A 18 -9.16 -10.63 -12.93
N LYS A 19 -10.33 -10.47 -13.56
CA LYS A 19 -11.31 -11.56 -13.74
C LYS A 19 -10.73 -12.71 -14.56
N ARG A 20 -10.04 -12.40 -15.66
CA ARG A 20 -9.36 -13.41 -16.49
C ARG A 20 -8.30 -14.15 -15.67
N TYR A 21 -7.50 -13.44 -14.90
CA TYR A 21 -6.47 -14.03 -14.05
C TYR A 21 -7.07 -14.95 -12.97
N PHE A 22 -8.16 -14.54 -12.31
CA PHE A 22 -8.88 -15.38 -11.35
C PHE A 22 -9.40 -16.67 -11.98
N LYS A 23 -10.04 -16.58 -13.15
CA LYS A 23 -10.56 -17.76 -13.87
C LYS A 23 -9.44 -18.72 -14.27
N LEU A 24 -8.33 -18.19 -14.80
CA LEU A 24 -7.18 -19.00 -15.22
C LEU A 24 -6.47 -19.68 -14.04
N SER A 25 -6.17 -18.93 -12.99
CA SER A 25 -5.50 -19.47 -11.79
C SER A 25 -6.36 -20.51 -11.06
N SER A 26 -7.68 -20.30 -11.03
CA SER A 26 -8.64 -21.25 -10.47
C SER A 26 -8.83 -22.50 -11.34
N ALA A 27 -8.67 -22.38 -12.65
CA ALA A 27 -8.78 -23.53 -13.56
C ALA A 27 -7.64 -24.54 -13.36
N LEU A 28 -6.46 -24.08 -12.91
CA LEU A 28 -5.29 -24.90 -12.62
C LEU A 28 -5.40 -25.67 -11.29
N GLN A 29 -6.35 -25.33 -10.42
CA GLN A 29 -6.56 -26.03 -9.16
C GLN A 29 -7.39 -27.31 -9.36
N SER A 30 -7.00 -28.37 -8.68
CA SER A 30 -7.70 -29.67 -8.63
C SER A 30 -8.85 -29.64 -7.63
N GLY A 31 -9.97 -30.30 -7.94
CA GLY A 31 -11.14 -30.41 -7.06
C GLY A 31 -12.41 -29.87 -7.70
N ASP A 32 -13.50 -29.87 -6.92
CA ASP A 32 -14.79 -29.33 -7.35
C ASP A 32 -14.73 -27.79 -7.44
N LYS A 33 -15.29 -27.24 -8.52
CA LYS A 33 -15.13 -25.83 -8.94
C LYS A 33 -16.42 -25.02 -8.72
N ASN A 34 -17.17 -25.35 -7.66
CA ASN A 34 -18.43 -24.69 -7.33
C ASN A 34 -18.28 -23.16 -7.16
N TYR A 35 -17.16 -22.72 -6.59
CA TYR A 35 -16.83 -21.29 -6.48
C TYR A 35 -16.69 -20.59 -7.84
N LEU A 36 -16.23 -21.27 -8.91
CA LEU A 36 -16.21 -20.69 -10.26
C LEU A 36 -17.62 -20.55 -10.83
N LYS A 37 -18.46 -21.58 -10.69
CA LYS A 37 -19.88 -21.51 -11.10
C LYS A 37 -20.60 -20.35 -10.40
N LEU A 38 -20.34 -20.19 -9.10
CA LEU A 38 -20.88 -19.11 -8.30
C LEU A 38 -20.34 -17.73 -8.72
N PHE A 39 -19.04 -17.62 -8.98
CA PHE A 39 -18.42 -16.39 -9.49
C PHE A 39 -19.09 -15.92 -10.78
N GLU A 40 -19.26 -16.82 -11.76
CA GLU A 40 -19.87 -16.48 -13.05
C GLU A 40 -21.34 -16.10 -12.91
N ALA A 41 -22.09 -16.78 -12.02
CA ALA A 41 -23.47 -16.42 -11.77
C ALA A 41 -23.62 -15.03 -11.15
N ILE A 42 -22.76 -14.68 -10.18
CA ILE A 42 -22.78 -13.36 -9.53
C ILE A 42 -22.26 -12.28 -10.49
N GLU A 43 -21.24 -12.58 -11.31
CA GLU A 43 -20.68 -11.66 -12.30
C GLU A 43 -21.75 -11.15 -13.28
N LEU A 44 -22.68 -12.02 -13.70
CA LEU A 44 -23.71 -11.72 -14.69
C LEU A 44 -24.90 -10.92 -14.14
N GLN A 45 -25.06 -10.82 -12.82
CA GLN A 45 -26.18 -10.08 -12.22
C GLN A 45 -25.92 -8.58 -12.21
N ASP A 46 -26.88 -7.75 -12.60
CA ASP A 46 -26.75 -6.29 -12.50
C ASP A 46 -26.91 -5.79 -11.05
N GLU A 47 -27.77 -6.45 -10.28
CA GLU A 47 -27.94 -6.27 -8.84
C GLU A 47 -27.91 -7.65 -8.16
N TYR A 48 -27.39 -7.72 -6.93
CA TYR A 48 -27.26 -8.99 -6.24
C TYR A 48 -28.62 -9.61 -5.90
N ASP A 49 -28.92 -10.77 -6.48
CA ASP A 49 -30.11 -11.58 -6.19
C ASP A 49 -29.71 -13.00 -5.77
N GLU A 50 -29.79 -13.28 -4.47
CA GLU A 50 -29.49 -14.61 -3.92
C GLU A 50 -30.53 -15.67 -4.31
N SER A 51 -31.79 -15.29 -4.50
CA SER A 51 -32.87 -16.21 -4.86
C SER A 51 -32.66 -16.72 -6.28
N ALA A 52 -32.25 -15.87 -7.21
CA ALA A 52 -31.87 -16.26 -8.56
C ALA A 52 -30.71 -17.28 -8.56
N ILE A 53 -29.70 -17.09 -7.69
CA ILE A 53 -28.57 -18.02 -7.55
C ILE A 53 -29.05 -19.39 -7.03
N LYS A 54 -29.87 -19.40 -5.97
CA LYS A 54 -30.44 -20.64 -5.41
C LYS A 54 -31.28 -21.39 -6.44
N ASN A 55 -32.09 -20.68 -7.21
CA ASN A 55 -32.92 -21.27 -8.26
C ASN A 55 -32.08 -21.85 -9.40
N LYS A 56 -31.03 -21.15 -9.85
CA LYS A 56 -30.12 -21.59 -10.92
C LYS A 56 -29.40 -22.90 -10.57
N PHE A 57 -28.98 -23.04 -9.32
CA PHE A 57 -28.15 -24.17 -8.86
C PHE A 57 -28.90 -25.13 -7.94
N LYS A 58 -30.24 -25.16 -7.97
CA LYS A 58 -31.07 -25.97 -7.05
C LYS A 58 -30.75 -27.47 -6.99
N LYS A 59 -30.09 -28.02 -8.02
CA LYS A 59 -29.67 -29.43 -8.12
C LYS A 59 -28.25 -29.68 -7.61
N GLU A 60 -27.50 -28.63 -7.33
CA GLU A 60 -26.11 -28.71 -6.89
C GLU A 60 -26.04 -28.76 -5.36
N THR A 61 -25.22 -29.67 -4.83
CA THR A 61 -25.13 -29.91 -3.38
C THR A 61 -24.57 -28.70 -2.63
N PHE A 62 -23.69 -27.91 -3.26
CA PHE A 62 -23.07 -26.73 -2.63
C PHE A 62 -24.07 -25.63 -2.25
N ILE A 63 -25.27 -25.61 -2.85
CA ILE A 63 -26.30 -24.63 -2.51
C ILE A 63 -26.83 -24.78 -1.08
N GLN A 64 -26.77 -25.99 -0.53
CA GLN A 64 -27.09 -26.23 0.88
C GLN A 64 -26.12 -25.48 1.83
N HIS A 65 -24.91 -25.18 1.35
CA HIS A 65 -23.85 -24.48 2.08
C HIS A 65 -23.48 -23.14 1.43
N LEU A 66 -24.42 -22.51 0.71
CA LEU A 66 -24.18 -21.27 -0.05
C LEU A 66 -23.50 -20.15 0.77
N PRO A 67 -23.80 -19.91 2.06
CA PRO A 67 -23.06 -18.92 2.85
C PRO A 67 -21.56 -19.24 2.96
N SER A 68 -21.21 -20.51 3.19
CA SER A 68 -19.82 -20.97 3.28
C SER A 68 -19.12 -20.85 1.93
N GLU A 69 -19.78 -21.27 0.85
CA GLU A 69 -19.27 -21.19 -0.52
C GLU A 69 -19.01 -19.75 -0.97
N LYS A 70 -19.88 -18.81 -0.61
CA LYS A 70 -19.64 -17.37 -0.83
C LYS A 70 -18.41 -16.87 -0.08
N ASN A 71 -18.25 -17.26 1.19
CA ASN A 71 -17.09 -16.85 1.98
C ASN A 71 -15.78 -17.44 1.42
N HIS A 72 -15.82 -18.70 1.01
CA HIS A 72 -14.71 -19.36 0.35
C HIS A 72 -14.32 -18.65 -0.95
N LEU A 73 -15.31 -18.36 -1.81
CA LEU A 73 -15.11 -17.60 -3.04
C LEU A 73 -14.49 -16.22 -2.79
N TYR A 74 -14.99 -15.50 -1.78
CA TYR A 74 -14.44 -14.19 -1.39
C TYR A 74 -12.93 -14.28 -1.09
N HIS A 75 -12.53 -15.24 -0.24
CA HIS A 75 -11.12 -15.43 0.11
C HIS A 75 -10.26 -15.90 -1.09
N LEU A 76 -10.82 -16.72 -1.98
CA LEU A 76 -10.14 -17.14 -3.21
C LEU A 76 -9.91 -15.96 -4.16
N ILE A 77 -10.89 -15.06 -4.33
CA ILE A 77 -10.72 -13.84 -5.13
C ILE A 77 -9.60 -12.99 -4.53
N LEU A 78 -9.61 -12.74 -3.21
CA LEU A 78 -8.56 -11.96 -2.57
C LEU A 78 -7.17 -12.60 -2.71
N LYS A 79 -7.08 -13.94 -2.58
CA LYS A 79 -5.83 -14.69 -2.81
C LYS A 79 -5.34 -14.53 -4.24
N SER A 80 -6.24 -14.64 -5.22
CA SER A 80 -5.92 -14.45 -6.64
C SER A 80 -5.47 -13.02 -6.92
N LEU A 81 -6.14 -12.01 -6.37
CA LEU A 81 -5.75 -10.60 -6.55
C LEU A 81 -4.36 -10.34 -5.97
N ARG A 82 -4.03 -10.89 -4.80
CA ARG A 82 -2.65 -10.82 -4.27
C ARG A 82 -1.62 -11.39 -5.24
N GLY A 83 -1.92 -12.53 -5.88
CA GLY A 83 -1.07 -13.09 -6.92
C GLY A 83 -0.97 -12.19 -8.17
N PHE A 84 -2.10 -11.65 -8.64
CA PHE A 84 -2.14 -10.76 -9.81
C PHE A 84 -1.33 -9.46 -9.62
N TYR A 85 -1.23 -8.99 -8.37
CA TYR A 85 -0.49 -7.79 -7.99
C TYR A 85 0.89 -8.07 -7.36
N ALA A 86 1.28 -9.34 -7.19
CA ALA A 86 2.53 -9.71 -6.53
C ALA A 86 3.75 -9.05 -7.19
N ASP A 87 3.77 -9.04 -8.54
CA ASP A 87 4.83 -8.40 -9.33
C ASP A 87 4.59 -6.91 -9.62
N LYS A 88 3.45 -6.34 -9.17
CA LYS A 88 3.01 -5.00 -9.59
C LYS A 88 3.25 -3.90 -8.57
N SER A 89 3.51 -4.24 -7.30
CA SER A 89 3.82 -3.23 -6.30
C SER A 89 5.18 -3.51 -5.65
N ALA A 90 5.99 -2.46 -5.53
CA ALA A 90 7.26 -2.53 -4.81
C ALA A 90 7.08 -3.10 -3.39
N ALA A 91 5.95 -2.81 -2.72
CA ALA A 91 5.66 -3.36 -1.40
C ALA A 91 5.49 -4.89 -1.40
N ALA A 92 4.76 -5.45 -2.37
CA ALA A 92 4.58 -6.91 -2.48
C ALA A 92 5.93 -7.61 -2.78
N MET A 93 6.71 -7.04 -3.70
CA MET A 93 8.04 -7.54 -4.03
C MET A 93 8.98 -7.47 -2.81
N LEU A 94 8.99 -6.36 -2.07
CA LEU A 94 9.80 -6.21 -0.84
C LEU A 94 9.40 -7.20 0.25
N GLN A 95 8.09 -7.42 0.46
CA GLN A 95 7.60 -8.43 1.40
C GLN A 95 8.08 -9.84 1.03
N GLU A 96 8.13 -10.16 -0.26
CA GLU A 96 8.65 -11.44 -0.73
C GLU A 96 10.16 -11.56 -0.50
N GLN A 97 10.92 -10.50 -0.76
CA GLN A 97 12.35 -10.47 -0.49
C GLN A 97 12.65 -10.67 1.00
N LEU A 98 11.90 -10.03 1.91
CA LEU A 98 12.05 -10.22 3.35
C LEU A 98 11.83 -11.69 3.77
N ARG A 99 10.78 -12.33 3.27
CA ARG A 99 10.53 -13.77 3.52
C ARG A 99 11.68 -14.65 3.02
N ASN A 100 12.23 -14.33 1.85
CA ASN A 100 13.36 -15.06 1.30
C ASN A 100 14.65 -14.85 2.12
N ILE A 101 14.89 -13.63 2.61
CA ILE A 101 16.02 -13.30 3.48
C ILE A 101 15.94 -14.14 4.77
N GLU A 102 14.79 -14.16 5.43
CA GLU A 102 14.56 -14.95 6.65
C GLU A 102 14.79 -16.45 6.39
N LEU A 103 14.24 -16.99 5.31
CA LEU A 103 14.41 -18.40 4.94
C LEU A 103 15.89 -18.74 4.72
N LEU A 104 16.62 -17.92 3.96
CA LEU A 104 18.04 -18.14 3.68
C LEU A 104 18.89 -17.99 4.94
N PHE A 105 18.54 -17.04 5.82
CA PHE A 105 19.21 -16.84 7.09
C PHE A 105 19.10 -18.08 7.97
N ASN A 106 17.90 -18.64 8.09
CA ASN A 106 17.62 -19.89 8.81
C ASN A 106 18.35 -21.12 8.22
N LYS A 107 18.81 -21.02 6.96
CA LYS A 107 19.64 -22.04 6.30
C LYS A 107 21.14 -21.73 6.35
N ALA A 108 21.56 -20.72 7.12
CA ALA A 108 22.94 -20.23 7.20
C ALA A 108 23.54 -19.77 5.85
N LEU A 109 22.69 -19.39 4.88
CA LEU A 109 23.10 -18.93 3.54
C LEU A 109 23.34 -17.41 3.51
N TYR A 110 24.16 -16.91 4.44
CA TYR A 110 24.34 -15.46 4.72
C TYR A 110 24.86 -14.62 3.54
N LYS A 111 25.69 -15.21 2.67
CA LYS A 111 26.17 -14.54 1.44
C LYS A 111 25.01 -14.24 0.49
N GLU A 112 24.02 -15.13 0.40
CA GLU A 112 22.84 -14.91 -0.43
C GLU A 112 21.87 -13.92 0.24
N CYS A 113 21.72 -13.96 1.56
CA CYS A 113 20.98 -12.94 2.32
C CYS A 113 21.53 -11.53 2.02
N THR A 114 22.85 -11.34 2.11
CA THR A 114 23.50 -10.04 1.84
C THR A 114 23.18 -9.51 0.44
N LYS A 115 23.18 -10.39 -0.58
CA LYS A 115 22.85 -10.02 -1.96
C LYS A 115 21.37 -9.61 -2.10
N LEU A 116 20.46 -10.33 -1.44
CA LEU A 116 19.03 -10.00 -1.46
C LEU A 116 18.74 -8.68 -0.75
N ILE A 117 19.31 -8.48 0.45
CA ILE A 117 19.18 -7.23 1.22
C ILE A 117 19.62 -6.05 0.37
N ARG A 118 20.80 -6.10 -0.26
CA ARG A 118 21.30 -5.01 -1.11
C ARG A 118 20.33 -4.66 -2.25
N LYS A 119 19.75 -5.67 -2.91
CA LYS A 119 18.78 -5.45 -4.00
C LYS A 119 17.46 -4.88 -3.47
N ALA A 120 16.97 -5.42 -2.35
CA ALA A 120 15.74 -4.97 -1.71
C ALA A 120 15.86 -3.54 -1.18
N LYS A 121 17.00 -3.16 -0.57
CA LYS A 121 17.26 -1.79 -0.10
C LYS A 121 17.22 -0.79 -1.24
N LYS A 122 17.85 -1.10 -2.38
CA LYS A 122 17.76 -0.26 -3.59
C LYS A 122 16.30 -0.04 -4.01
N MET A 123 15.50 -1.10 -4.08
CA MET A 123 14.08 -0.97 -4.38
C MET A 123 13.32 -0.16 -3.32
N ALA A 124 13.63 -0.35 -2.03
CA ALA A 124 12.99 0.40 -0.97
C ALA A 124 13.31 1.91 -1.05
N TYR A 125 14.55 2.27 -1.40
CA TYR A 125 14.93 3.66 -1.68
C TYR A 125 14.22 4.22 -2.91
N ASP A 126 14.30 3.53 -4.05
CA ASP A 126 13.72 3.99 -5.32
C ASP A 126 12.20 4.26 -5.21
N TYR A 127 11.50 3.49 -4.38
CA TYR A 127 10.05 3.62 -4.18
C TYR A 127 9.65 4.30 -2.85
N GLU A 128 10.63 4.84 -2.11
CA GLU A 128 10.46 5.51 -0.81
C GLU A 128 9.60 4.69 0.16
N LYS A 129 10.03 3.44 0.40
CA LYS A 129 9.37 2.44 1.24
C LYS A 129 10.11 2.31 2.58
N TYR A 130 10.13 3.40 3.35
CA TYR A 130 10.94 3.54 4.56
C TYR A 130 10.70 2.44 5.62
N TYR A 131 9.46 2.00 5.84
CA TYR A 131 9.19 0.89 6.77
C TYR A 131 9.91 -0.41 6.36
N PHE A 132 9.89 -0.75 5.07
CA PHE A 132 10.63 -1.90 4.56
C PHE A 132 12.15 -1.69 4.61
N LEU A 133 12.61 -0.45 4.44
CA LEU A 133 14.02 -0.12 4.55
C LEU A 133 14.53 -0.35 5.98
N LEU A 134 13.74 0.02 7.01
CA LEU A 134 14.08 -0.28 8.41
C LEU A 134 14.21 -1.79 8.65
N ASP A 135 13.22 -2.59 8.22
CA ASP A 135 13.29 -4.06 8.33
C ASP A 135 14.55 -4.63 7.65
N LEU A 136 14.92 -4.09 6.48
CA LEU A 136 16.10 -4.53 5.73
C LEU A 136 17.41 -4.12 6.41
N ILE A 137 17.47 -2.95 7.04
CA ILE A 137 18.63 -2.50 7.82
C ILE A 137 18.81 -3.41 9.05
N ASP A 138 17.72 -3.78 9.73
CA ASP A 138 17.77 -4.70 10.87
C ASP A 138 18.29 -6.09 10.46
N TRP A 139 17.81 -6.62 9.33
CA TRP A 139 18.39 -7.85 8.77
C TRP A 139 19.88 -7.72 8.44
N GLU A 140 20.31 -6.56 7.96
CA GLU A 140 21.73 -6.32 7.66
C GLU A 140 22.58 -6.28 8.93
N LYS A 141 22.10 -5.64 10.00
CA LYS A 141 22.76 -5.63 11.31
C LYS A 141 22.92 -7.04 11.88
N ILE A 142 21.87 -7.86 11.83
CA ILE A 142 21.92 -9.27 12.24
C ILE A 142 23.01 -10.03 11.46
N LEU A 143 23.11 -9.80 10.14
CA LEU A 143 24.18 -10.43 9.34
C LEU A 143 25.58 -9.95 9.72
N VAL A 144 25.74 -8.67 10.07
CA VAL A 144 27.03 -8.14 10.53
C VAL A 144 27.44 -8.80 11.85
N GLU A 145 26.51 -8.96 12.79
CA GLU A 145 26.75 -9.66 14.06
C GLU A 145 27.18 -11.11 13.83
N GLU A 146 26.52 -11.82 12.92
CA GLU A 146 26.92 -13.18 12.51
C GLU A 146 28.31 -13.24 11.88
N GLU A 147 28.72 -12.22 11.11
CA GLU A 147 30.07 -12.13 10.56
C GLU A 147 31.12 -11.86 11.64
N TYR A 148 30.79 -11.01 12.62
CA TYR A 148 31.66 -10.75 13.78
C TYR A 148 31.90 -12.00 14.61
N LEU A 149 30.86 -12.82 14.86
CA LEU A 149 31.00 -14.11 15.54
C LEU A 149 31.92 -15.09 14.80
N ARG A 150 32.03 -14.94 13.47
CA ARG A 150 32.93 -15.72 12.61
C ARG A 150 34.33 -15.09 12.47
N GLY A 151 34.60 -14.02 13.20
CA GLY A 151 35.89 -13.32 13.22
C GLY A 151 36.11 -12.35 12.06
N ASN A 152 35.07 -12.00 11.30
CA ASN A 152 35.15 -11.01 10.23
C ASN A 152 34.60 -9.66 10.71
N PHE A 153 35.42 -8.61 10.75
CA PHE A 153 35.06 -7.28 11.25
C PHE A 153 35.10 -6.20 10.15
N ASP A 154 35.02 -6.61 8.87
CA ASP A 154 35.16 -5.69 7.74
C ASP A 154 33.99 -4.69 7.59
N LYS A 155 32.85 -4.97 8.20
CA LYS A 155 31.64 -4.12 8.12
C LYS A 155 31.58 -3.14 9.29
N ASP A 156 31.18 -1.91 8.99
CA ASP A 156 31.04 -0.84 9.98
C ASP A 156 29.58 -0.70 10.40
N LEU A 157 29.27 -1.15 11.62
CA LEU A 157 27.93 -1.06 12.19
C LEU A 157 27.45 0.40 12.32
N ASN A 158 28.34 1.37 12.50
CA ASN A 158 27.95 2.77 12.64
C ASN A 158 27.29 3.30 11.37
N LYS A 159 27.73 2.84 10.19
CA LYS A 159 27.09 3.22 8.92
C LYS A 159 25.64 2.75 8.84
N LEU A 160 25.32 1.59 9.41
CA LEU A 160 23.95 1.08 9.44
C LEU A 160 23.08 1.85 10.44
N VAL A 161 23.67 2.31 11.54
CA VAL A 161 23.00 3.20 12.51
C VAL A 161 22.70 4.57 11.90
N ASP A 162 23.67 5.15 11.19
CA ASP A 162 23.49 6.42 10.49
C ASP A 162 22.41 6.31 9.40
N GLU A 163 22.42 5.21 8.64
CA GLU A 163 21.42 4.93 7.60
C GLU A 163 20.00 4.74 8.19
N GLU A 164 19.89 4.05 9.31
CA GLU A 164 18.63 3.92 10.05
C GLU A 164 18.11 5.29 10.52
N SER A 165 19.00 6.12 11.07
CA SER A 165 18.64 7.46 11.54
C SER A 165 18.12 8.34 10.39
N ASP A 166 18.79 8.36 9.24
CA ASP A 166 18.33 9.07 8.04
C ASP A 166 16.95 8.56 7.57
N CYS A 167 16.74 7.24 7.61
CA CYS A 167 15.45 6.64 7.27
C CYS A 167 14.33 7.09 8.22
N LEU A 168 14.60 7.12 9.53
CA LEU A 168 13.64 7.60 10.54
C LEU A 168 13.33 9.09 10.39
N GLU A 169 14.33 9.92 10.10
CA GLU A 169 14.12 11.35 9.84
C GLU A 169 13.22 11.59 8.62
N LYS A 170 13.46 10.88 7.51
CA LYS A 170 12.60 10.93 6.32
C LYS A 170 11.17 10.47 6.61
N LEU A 171 11.01 9.44 7.43
CA LEU A 171 9.70 8.92 7.83
C LEU A 171 8.93 9.94 8.69
N ARG A 172 9.61 10.57 9.67
CA ARG A 172 9.04 11.65 10.48
C ARG A 172 8.62 12.84 9.63
N ASN A 173 9.51 13.30 8.73
CA ASN A 173 9.24 14.38 7.79
C ASN A 173 8.00 14.09 6.93
N LEU A 174 7.91 12.88 6.37
CA LEU A 174 6.76 12.45 5.57
C LEU A 174 5.45 12.42 6.39
N ALA A 175 5.49 11.91 7.62
CA ALA A 175 4.32 11.85 8.50
C ALA A 175 3.80 13.25 8.85
N GLU A 176 4.70 14.21 9.13
CA GLU A 176 4.32 15.60 9.37
C GLU A 176 3.64 16.24 8.15
N TYR A 177 4.17 16.03 6.94
CA TYR A 177 3.49 16.50 5.72
C TYR A 177 2.12 15.86 5.50
N GLN A 178 1.96 14.56 5.80
CA GLN A 178 0.66 13.88 5.69
C GLN A 178 -0.37 14.43 6.69
N MET A 179 0.07 14.76 7.89
CA MET A 179 -0.77 15.43 8.88
C MET A 179 -1.24 16.80 8.36
N LEU A 180 -0.32 17.63 7.87
CA LEU A 180 -0.65 18.95 7.31
C LEU A 180 -1.58 18.82 6.09
N TYR A 181 -1.29 17.88 5.18
CA TYR A 181 -2.13 17.58 4.03
C TYR A 181 -3.57 17.20 4.43
N SER A 182 -3.72 16.39 5.47
CA SER A 182 -5.04 15.98 5.97
C SER A 182 -5.81 17.17 6.57
N GLN A 183 -5.12 18.01 7.33
CA GLN A 183 -5.73 19.20 7.95
C GLN A 183 -6.17 20.24 6.90
N ILE A 184 -5.33 20.51 5.89
CA ILE A 184 -5.70 21.46 4.83
C ILE A 184 -6.84 20.90 3.98
N ASN A 185 -6.84 19.60 3.65
CA ASN A 185 -7.95 18.98 2.94
C ASN A 185 -9.26 19.03 3.73
N TYR A 186 -9.20 18.85 5.05
CA TYR A 186 -10.36 19.00 5.92
C TYR A 186 -10.95 20.41 5.82
N ALA A 187 -10.12 21.44 5.99
CA ALA A 187 -10.55 22.84 5.89
C ALA A 187 -11.14 23.16 4.50
N PHE A 188 -10.56 22.62 3.43
CA PHE A 188 -11.04 22.81 2.07
C PHE A 188 -12.36 22.10 1.76
N ARG A 189 -12.52 20.85 2.20
CA ARG A 189 -13.71 20.04 1.86
C ARG A 189 -14.92 20.38 2.72
N LYS A 190 -14.72 20.85 3.95
CA LYS A 190 -15.80 21.25 4.86
C LYS A 190 -16.32 22.67 4.56
N GLY A 191 -15.44 23.60 4.20
CA GLY A 191 -15.78 25.02 4.07
C GLY A 191 -16.51 25.43 2.78
N GLY A 192 -16.52 24.60 1.74
CA GLY A 192 -17.14 24.97 0.45
C GLY A 192 -16.67 26.35 -0.07
N TYR A 193 -17.59 27.18 -0.55
CA TYR A 193 -17.31 28.54 -1.06
C TYR A 193 -17.29 29.64 0.02
N ALA A 194 -17.76 29.37 1.24
CA ALA A 194 -17.82 30.35 2.34
C ALA A 194 -17.19 29.74 3.60
N ARG A 195 -15.90 30.03 3.80
CA ARG A 195 -15.13 29.48 4.92
C ARG A 195 -15.57 30.06 6.26
N SER A 196 -15.59 29.22 7.28
CA SER A 196 -15.71 29.62 8.68
C SER A 196 -14.39 30.16 9.23
N ASP A 197 -14.46 30.92 10.33
CA ASP A 197 -13.28 31.45 11.03
C ASP A 197 -12.32 30.33 11.49
N GLU A 198 -12.87 29.17 11.87
CA GLU A 198 -12.09 27.98 12.25
C GLU A 198 -11.23 27.46 11.09
N GLU A 199 -11.79 27.42 9.89
CA GLU A 199 -11.10 26.93 8.69
C GLU A 199 -10.02 27.92 8.24
N GLN A 200 -10.28 29.22 8.36
CA GLN A 200 -9.28 30.25 8.08
C GLN A 200 -8.10 30.14 9.06
N ALA A 201 -8.36 29.93 10.35
CA ALA A 201 -7.30 29.73 11.34
C ALA A 201 -6.44 28.49 11.05
N ILE A 202 -7.03 27.39 10.55
CA ILE A 202 -6.28 26.20 10.13
C ILE A 202 -5.34 26.53 8.97
N VAL A 203 -5.86 27.23 7.96
CA VAL A 203 -5.09 27.63 6.77
C VAL A 203 -3.92 28.52 7.17
N ASP A 204 -4.17 29.53 8.00
CA ASP A 204 -3.14 30.49 8.45
C ASP A 204 -2.06 29.81 9.30
N ARG A 205 -2.45 28.84 10.12
CA ARG A 205 -1.49 28.03 10.88
C ARG A 205 -0.60 27.19 9.95
N ILE A 206 -1.19 26.58 8.92
CA ILE A 206 -0.45 25.72 7.99
C ILE A 206 0.46 26.55 7.07
N SER A 207 0.00 27.69 6.58
CA SER A 207 0.79 28.57 5.70
C SER A 207 2.05 29.11 6.39
N ASN A 208 2.00 29.29 7.71
CA ASN A 208 3.12 29.73 8.54
C ASN A 208 3.91 28.57 9.18
N TYR A 209 3.57 27.31 8.89
CA TYR A 209 4.24 26.15 9.47
C TYR A 209 5.67 26.02 8.95
N HIS A 210 6.64 25.67 9.81
CA HIS A 210 8.07 25.68 9.47
C HIS A 210 8.42 24.83 8.24
N LEU A 211 7.77 23.67 8.06
CA LEU A 211 7.95 22.82 6.87
C LEU A 211 7.41 23.43 5.58
N ILE A 212 6.49 24.39 5.67
CA ILE A 212 5.86 25.06 4.52
C ILE A 212 6.63 26.32 4.14
N ILE A 213 6.98 27.17 5.12
CA ILE A 213 7.75 28.39 4.86
C ILE A 213 9.22 28.11 4.54
N GLY A 214 9.78 27.04 5.09
CA GLY A 214 11.17 26.69 4.90
C GLY A 214 11.52 26.31 3.46
N LYS A 215 12.79 26.49 3.09
CA LYS A 215 13.35 26.03 1.82
C LYS A 215 13.90 24.61 2.00
N ASN A 216 13.63 23.73 1.03
CA ASN A 216 14.16 22.35 0.99
C ASN A 216 13.89 21.53 2.26
N THR A 217 12.72 21.73 2.87
CA THR A 217 12.27 21.03 4.09
C THR A 217 11.74 19.63 3.82
N ALA A 218 11.42 19.29 2.57
CA ALA A 218 11.00 17.96 2.16
C ALA A 218 12.22 17.07 1.89
N LEU A 219 12.34 15.97 2.65
CA LEU A 219 13.47 15.03 2.56
C LEU A 219 13.24 13.87 1.58
N SER A 220 12.08 13.88 0.89
CA SER A 220 11.65 12.82 -0.03
C SER A 220 10.77 13.39 -1.14
N THR A 221 10.68 12.69 -2.27
CA THR A 221 9.78 13.01 -3.38
C THR A 221 8.33 13.05 -2.91
N LYS A 222 7.86 12.07 -2.13
CA LYS A 222 6.50 12.09 -1.56
C LYS A 222 6.26 13.29 -0.64
N ALA A 223 7.22 13.65 0.20
CA ALA A 223 7.13 14.84 1.05
C ALA A 223 7.09 16.13 0.21
N ALA A 224 7.86 16.20 -0.87
CA ALA A 224 7.89 17.34 -1.77
C ALA A 224 6.54 17.52 -2.49
N THR A 225 5.97 16.43 -3.02
CA THR A 225 4.63 16.45 -3.63
C THR A 225 3.57 16.93 -2.64
N ALA A 226 3.59 16.41 -1.40
CA ALA A 226 2.67 16.86 -0.35
C ALA A 226 2.86 18.35 -0.03
N CYS A 227 4.11 18.81 0.09
CA CYS A 227 4.46 20.21 0.34
C CYS A 227 3.91 21.15 -0.75
N TYR A 228 4.16 20.84 -2.02
CA TYR A 228 3.66 21.65 -3.14
C TYR A 228 2.14 21.66 -3.20
N TYR A 229 1.48 20.52 -2.97
CA TYR A 229 0.03 20.47 -2.91
C TYR A 229 -0.53 21.34 -1.78
N ILE A 230 0.05 21.28 -0.58
CA ILE A 230 -0.35 22.12 0.56
C ILE A 230 -0.16 23.60 0.21
N LYS A 231 0.97 23.98 -0.40
CA LYS A 231 1.23 25.36 -0.83
C LYS A 231 0.21 25.83 -1.87
N GLY A 232 -0.14 24.99 -2.84
CA GLY A 232 -1.16 25.29 -3.85
C GLY A 232 -2.53 25.54 -3.21
N LEU A 233 -2.91 24.72 -2.23
CA LEU A 233 -4.12 24.95 -1.44
C LEU A 233 -4.03 26.25 -0.63
N CYS A 234 -2.95 26.51 0.10
CA CYS A 234 -2.75 27.77 0.84
C CYS A 234 -2.78 29.03 -0.07
N ALA A 235 -2.27 28.95 -1.30
CA ALA A 235 -2.33 30.05 -2.26
C ALA A 235 -3.76 30.26 -2.79
N THR A 236 -4.49 29.16 -3.05
CA THR A 236 -5.90 29.20 -3.44
C THR A 236 -6.76 29.86 -2.36
N THR A 237 -6.48 29.58 -1.08
CA THR A 237 -7.15 30.25 0.04
C THR A 237 -6.89 31.75 0.07
N ALA A 238 -5.68 32.19 -0.26
CA ALA A 238 -5.28 33.59 -0.31
C ALA A 238 -5.69 34.32 -1.60
N ARG A 239 -6.46 33.68 -2.49
CA ARG A 239 -6.84 34.17 -3.83
C ARG A 239 -5.63 34.52 -4.73
N ASN A 240 -4.48 33.91 -4.47
CA ASN A 240 -3.30 34.04 -5.31
C ASN A 240 -3.28 32.89 -6.33
N LEU A 241 -3.90 33.14 -7.49
CA LEU A 241 -4.11 32.13 -8.53
C LEU A 241 -2.82 31.72 -9.25
N GLU A 242 -1.85 32.63 -9.38
CA GLU A 242 -0.57 32.38 -10.05
C GLU A 242 0.31 31.44 -9.22
N ASP A 243 0.42 31.69 -7.92
CA ASP A 243 1.16 30.81 -7.01
C ASP A 243 0.45 29.47 -6.82
N SER A 244 -0.88 29.45 -6.82
CA SER A 244 -1.66 28.21 -6.77
C SER A 244 -1.34 27.32 -7.97
N TYR A 245 -1.44 27.86 -9.19
CA TYR A 245 -1.13 27.15 -10.42
C TYR A 245 0.32 26.64 -10.44
N THR A 246 1.28 27.51 -10.07
CA THR A 246 2.71 27.17 -10.07
C THR A 246 3.03 26.02 -9.11
N ASN A 247 2.38 25.96 -7.93
CA ASN A 247 2.63 24.89 -6.98
C ASN A 247 1.97 23.57 -7.39
N PHE A 248 0.79 23.58 -8.03
CA PHE A 248 0.15 22.33 -8.48
C PHE A 248 0.84 21.69 -9.69
N MET A 249 1.67 22.45 -10.43
CA MET A 249 2.39 21.97 -11.61
C MET A 249 3.79 21.43 -11.31
N LYS A 250 4.22 21.44 -10.05
CA LYS A 250 5.52 20.91 -9.57
C LYS A 250 5.37 19.55 -8.91
#